data_AF-A0A381KMR1-F1
#
_entry.id   AF-A0A381KMR1-F1
#
_cell.length_a   1.000
_cell.length_b   1.000
_cell.length_c   1.000
_cell.angle_alpha   90.00
_cell.angle_beta   90.00
_cell.angle_gamma   90.00
#
_symmetry.space_group_name_H-M   'P 1'
#
loop_
_entity.id
_entity.type
_entity.pdbx_description
1 polymer ?
#
loop_
_entity_poly.entity_id
_entity_poly.type
_entity_poly.pdbx_seq_one_letter_code
_entity_poly.pdbx_strand_id
1 'polypeptide(L)' 'MDFGVNQGIIIMAATNRPDILDPALLRPGRFDRQVVVGTPDVKGREAIFKVHSRNKPLSDDVKNGCLG' A
#
# COMPACT_ATOMS: atom_id res chain seq x y z
N MET A 1 6.40 7.26 35.24
CA MET A 1 4.98 7.17 34.87
C MET A 1 4.87 6.12 33.79
N ASP A 2 4.08 5.09 34.06
CA ASP A 2 3.99 3.82 33.31
C ASP A 2 3.51 4.00 31.87
N PHE A 3 4.22 3.37 30.92
CA PHE A 3 3.70 3.06 29.59
C PHE A 3 2.99 1.70 29.63
N GLY A 4 1.80 1.68 30.22
CA GLY A 4 0.92 0.51 30.20
C GLY A 4 -0.07 0.57 29.04
N VAL A 5 -0.43 -0.60 28.50
CA VAL A 5 -1.54 -0.91 27.57
C VAL A 5 -1.25 -0.75 26.06
N ASN A 6 -0.38 -1.59 25.46
CA ASN A 6 -0.46 -2.01 24.04
C ASN A 6 0.61 -3.07 23.64
N GLN A 7 1.03 -3.97 24.54
CA GLN A 7 1.89 -5.09 24.14
C GLN A 7 1.08 -6.07 23.28
N GLY A 8 1.16 -5.95 21.96
CA GLY A 8 0.56 -6.88 20.99
C GLY A 8 -0.49 -6.31 20.03
N ILE A 9 -0.81 -5.02 20.10
CA ILE A 9 -1.77 -4.38 19.17
C ILE A 9 -1.02 -3.58 18.11
N ILE A 10 -1.30 -3.87 16.84
CA ILE A 10 -0.78 -3.11 15.70
C ILE A 10 -1.95 -2.33 15.09
N ILE A 11 -1.79 -1.01 14.98
CA ILE A 11 -2.77 -0.14 14.33
C ILE A 11 -2.23 0.26 12.96
N MET A 12 -3.04 0.06 11.92
CA MET A 12 -2.76 0.51 10.56
C MET A 12 -3.87 1.47 10.11
N ALA A 13 -3.48 2.57 9.48
CA ALA A 13 -4.38 3.55 8.88
C ALA A 13 -3.90 3.88 7.47
N ALA A 14 -4.82 4.30 6.60
CA ALA A 14 -4.54 4.71 5.23
C ALA A 14 -5.23 6.04 4.94
N THR A 15 -4.54 6.96 4.25
CA THR A 15 -5.09 8.23 3.78
C THR A 15 -4.57 8.55 2.38
N ASN A 16 -5.41 9.16 1.55
CA ASN A 16 -5.01 9.74 0.27
C ASN A 16 -4.63 11.23 0.40
N ARG A 17 -4.79 11.81 1.59
CA ARG A 17 -4.50 13.23 1.89
C ARG A 17 -3.72 13.35 3.21
N PRO A 18 -2.42 13.01 3.23
CA PRO A 18 -1.61 13.11 4.44
C PRO A 18 -1.37 14.57 4.88
N ASP A 19 -1.51 15.52 3.96
CA ASP A 19 -1.33 16.96 4.16
C ASP A 19 -2.33 17.61 5.11
N ILE A 20 -3.54 17.04 5.23
CA ILE A 20 -4.61 17.56 6.10
C ILE A 20 -4.75 16.81 7.43
N LEU A 21 -3.87 15.84 7.70
CA LEU A 21 -3.93 15.10 8.97
C LEU A 21 -3.56 16.00 10.14
N ASP A 22 -4.21 15.78 11.28
CA ASP A 22 -3.83 16.44 12.53
C ASP A 22 -2.37 16.07 12.87
N PRO A 23 -1.47 17.07 13.04
CA PRO A 23 -0.07 16.82 13.40
C PRO A 23 0.11 16.01 14.69
N ALA A 24 -0.87 16.00 15.59
CA ALA A 24 -0.85 15.20 16.81
C ALA A 24 -0.84 13.69 16.53
N LEU A 25 -1.40 13.25 15.41
CA LEU A 25 -1.41 11.84 14.98
C LEU A 25 -0.03 11.34 14.52
N LEU A 26 0.84 12.26 14.10
CA LEU A 26 2.18 11.97 13.59
C LEU A 26 3.27 12.07 14.66
N ARG A 27 2.90 12.38 15.92
CA ARG A 27 3.84 12.46 17.04
C ARG A 27 4.28 11.06 17.48
N PRO A 28 5.50 10.93 18.04
CA PRO A 28 5.98 9.67 18.60
C PRO A 28 4.99 9.02 19.58
N GLY A 29 4.79 7.71 19.47
CA GLY A 29 3.79 6.93 20.22
C GLY A 29 2.39 6.92 19.59
N ARG A 30 2.25 7.31 18.31
CA ARG A 30 1.01 7.28 17.51
C ARG A 30 1.29 6.61 16.16
N PHE A 31 1.12 7.31 15.03
CA PHE A 31 1.50 6.81 13.71
C PHE A 31 2.97 7.10 13.42
N ASP A 32 3.84 6.38 14.13
CA ASP A 32 5.28 6.61 14.10
C ASP A 32 5.92 6.17 12.78
N ARG A 33 5.29 5.22 12.07
CA ARG A 33 5.79 4.65 10.81
C ARG A 33 4.86 5.04 9.68
N GLN A 34 5.42 5.65 8.65
CA GLN A 34 4.73 6.02 7.43
C GLN A 34 5.32 5.24 6.26
N VAL A 35 4.44 4.68 5.43
CA VAL A 35 4.81 3.99 4.19
C VAL A 35 4.07 4.68 3.05
N VAL A 36 4.82 5.33 2.17
CA VAL A 36 4.25 5.97 0.98
C VAL A 36 4.07 4.92 -0.09
N VAL A 37 2.84 4.81 -0.61
CA VAL A 37 2.51 3.91 -1.71
C VAL A 37 2.42 4.73 -2.99
N GLY A 38 3.40 4.54 -3.87
CA GLY A 38 3.41 5.15 -5.20
C GLY A 38 2.65 4.33 -6.24
N THR A 39 2.52 4.89 -7.44
CA THR A 39 2.02 4.15 -8.61
C THR A 39 2.97 3.00 -8.97
N PRO A 40 2.45 1.82 -9.36
CA PRO A 40 3.30 0.71 -9.77
C PRO A 40 4.10 1.06 -11.04
N ASP A 41 5.36 0.64 -11.05
CA ASP A 41 6.20 0.67 -12.24
C ASP A 41 5.74 -0.39 -13.27
N VAL A 42 6.42 -0.46 -14.41
CA VAL A 42 6.08 -1.43 -15.48
C VAL A 42 6.04 -2.85 -14.91
N LYS A 43 7.07 -3.28 -14.18
CA LYS A 43 7.14 -4.62 -13.58
C LYS A 43 6.01 -4.87 -12.58
N GLY A 44 5.68 -3.87 -11.76
CA GLY A 44 4.56 -3.91 -10.83
C GLY A 44 3.22 -4.06 -11.54
N ARG A 45 3.00 -3.33 -12.63
CA ARG A 45 1.79 -3.45 -13.46
C ARG A 45 1.67 -4.83 -14.10
N GLU A 46 2.76 -5.38 -14.62
CA GLU A 46 2.79 -6.74 -15.18
C GLU A 46 2.44 -7.80 -14.11
N ALA A 47 2.99 -7.67 -12.90
CA ALA A 47 2.71 -8.57 -11.79
C ALA A 47 1.23 -8.50 -11.36
N ILE A 48 0.69 -7.29 -11.21
CA ILE A 48 -0.73 -7.06 -10.90
C ILE A 48 -1.61 -7.69 -11.99
N PHE A 49 -1.31 -7.42 -13.26
CA PHE A 49 -2.04 -7.97 -14.39
C PHE A 49 -2.03 -9.51 -14.35
N LYS A 50 -0.85 -10.13 -14.16
CA LYS A 50 -0.69 -11.59 -14.11
C LYS A 50 -1.50 -12.23 -12.97
N VAL A 51 -1.57 -11.58 -11.80
CA VAL A 51 -2.39 -12.07 -10.68
C VAL A 51 -3.88 -12.06 -11.05
N HIS A 52 -4.35 -10.98 -11.67
CA HIS A 52 -5.77 -10.84 -12.02
C HIS A 52 -6.19 -11.62 -13.27
N SER A 53 -5.25 -11.95 -14.17
CA SER A 53 -5.49 -12.71 -15.40
C SER A 53 -5.29 -14.22 -15.26
N ARG A 54 -4.71 -14.71 -14.15
CA ARG A 54 -4.29 -16.11 -13.95
C ARG A 54 -5.30 -17.18 -14.36
N ASN A 55 -6.58 -16.94 -14.19
CA ASN A 55 -7.65 -17.91 -14.48
C ASN A 55 -8.68 -17.37 -15.50
N LYS A 56 -8.28 -16.40 -16.32
CA LYS A 56 -9.14 -15.79 -17.33
C LYS A 56 -8.63 -16.18 -18.72
N PRO A 57 -9.50 -16.54 -19.67
CA PRO A 57 -9.08 -16.72 -21.04
C PRO A 57 -8.53 -15.38 -21.54
N LEU A 58 -7.26 -15.41 -21.96
CA LEU A 58 -6.62 -14.31 -22.66
C LEU A 58 -6.55 -14.70 -24.14
N SER A 59 -6.73 -13.72 -25.01
CA SER A 59 -6.47 -13.89 -26.44
C SER A 59 -4.96 -13.96 -26.68
N ASP A 60 -4.54 -14.65 -27.74
CA ASP A 60 -3.12 -14.92 -28.03
C ASP A 60 -2.30 -13.65 -28.34
N ASP A 61 -2.97 -12.54 -28.66
CA ASP A 61 -2.38 -11.23 -28.90
C ASP A 61 -2.08 -10.45 -27.60
N VAL A 62 -2.57 -10.90 -26.44
CA VAL A 62 -2.35 -10.24 -25.15
C VAL A 62 -0.93 -10.52 -24.66
N LYS A 63 -0.05 -9.52 -24.76
CA LYS A 63 1.34 -9.58 -24.30
C LYS A 63 1.51 -8.92 -22.93
N ASN A 64 2.07 -9.67 -21.98
CA ASN A 64 2.35 -9.21 -20.62
C ASN A 64 3.46 -8.15 -20.48
N GLY A 65 3.95 -7.55 -21.58
CA GLY A 65 5.11 -6.64 -21.58
C GLY A 65 4.86 -5.26 -22.21
N CYS A 66 3.61 -4.94 -22.53
CA CYS A 66 3.24 -3.72 -23.27
C CYS A 66 2.53 -2.66 -22.40
N LEU A 67 2.47 -2.85 -21.08
CA LEU A 67 1.77 -1.96 -20.15
C LEU A 67 2.59 -0.69 -19.85
N GLY A 68 3.13 -0.03 -20.88
CA GLY A 68 3.92 1.20 -20.81
C GLY A 68 3.07 2.42 -20.55
#